data_AF-A0A8H7TS73-F1
#
_entry.id   AF-A0A8H7TS73-F1
#
_cell.length_a   1.000
_cell.length_b   1.000
_cell.length_c   1.000
_cell.angle_alpha   90.00
_cell.angle_beta   90.00
_cell.angle_gamma   90.00
#
_symmetry.space_group_name_H-M   'P 1'
#
loop_
_entity.id
_entity.type
_entity.pdbx_description
1 polymer ?
#
loop_
_entity_poly.entity_id
_entity_poly.type
_entity_poly.pdbx_seq_one_letter_code
_entity_poly.pdbx_strand_id
1 'polypeptide(L)'
;MKQRFSSLDVKVVAHELQESLVSLRLANIYDLSSKILLFKFSKPDNKKQLLIDTGFRCHLTDFARTTATAPSVFVARLRKVLKTRRLTKVSQIGTDRVLEFQFSDGQYRLFLEFFASGNLILTDADLKILAIARNVSEADGQEPQRIGLQYSLENRQNYPSIPPLTKERVKNALATAVSKAAAQNPSALKKGKAKVGAELRKSLAGAITEVPPCWSTTLCKPIALISPSRWRISSLVRRSWMS
;
A
#
# COMPACT_ATOMS: atom_id res chain seq x y z
N MET A 1 11.13 14.69 1.14
CA MET A 1 10.50 13.37 1.39
C MET A 1 9.19 13.30 0.61
N LYS A 2 8.86 12.16 -0.01
CA LYS A 2 7.62 12.01 -0.81
C LYS A 2 6.39 12.11 0.10
N GLN A 3 5.44 12.97 -0.26
CA GLN A 3 4.26 13.28 0.57
C GLN A 3 3.26 12.12 0.66
N ARG A 4 3.24 11.22 -0.32
CA ARG A 4 2.18 10.22 -0.47
C ARG A 4 2.73 8.87 -0.89
N PHE A 5 2.36 7.83 -0.15
CA PHE A 5 2.76 6.47 -0.45
C PHE A 5 2.03 5.93 -1.70
N SER A 6 2.80 5.30 -2.57
CA SER A 6 2.32 4.40 -3.61
C SER A 6 2.15 2.98 -3.03
N SER A 7 1.51 2.08 -3.78
CA SER A 7 1.35 0.68 -3.36
C SER A 7 2.69 0.02 -3.02
N LEU A 8 3.72 0.27 -3.83
CA LEU A 8 5.07 -0.23 -3.59
C LEU A 8 5.71 0.36 -2.33
N ASP A 9 5.49 1.65 -2.08
CA ASP A 9 5.99 2.29 -0.85
C ASP A 9 5.33 1.63 0.37
N VAL A 10 4.03 1.34 0.31
CA VAL A 10 3.31 0.61 1.37
C VAL A 10 3.88 -0.79 1.55
N LYS A 11 4.23 -1.50 0.48
CA LYS A 11 4.84 -2.83 0.56
C LYS A 11 6.18 -2.82 1.28
N VAL A 12 7.05 -1.87 0.94
CA VAL A 12 8.37 -1.73 1.57
C VAL A 12 8.22 -1.34 3.04
N VAL A 13 7.37 -0.36 3.33
CA VAL A 13 7.12 0.06 4.71
C VAL A 13 6.47 -1.05 5.53
N ALA A 14 5.59 -1.87 4.94
CA ALA A 14 5.03 -3.04 5.62
C ALA A 14 6.14 -4.01 6.06
N HIS A 15 7.11 -4.27 5.19
CA HIS A 15 8.25 -5.14 5.50
C HIS A 15 9.13 -4.55 6.62
N GLU A 16 9.49 -3.27 6.52
CA GLU A 16 10.29 -2.59 7.55
C GLU A 16 9.59 -2.58 8.92
N LEU A 17 8.28 -2.34 8.93
CA LEU A 17 7.47 -2.32 10.15
C LEU A 17 7.24 -3.73 10.71
N GLN A 18 7.08 -4.73 9.85
CA GLN A 18 7.00 -6.13 10.26
C GLN A 18 8.28 -6.54 11.01
N GLU A 19 9.47 -6.21 10.49
CA GLU A 19 10.74 -6.58 11.10
C GLU A 19 10.98 -5.83 12.43
N SER A 20 10.62 -4.55 12.48
CA SER A 20 10.94 -3.68 13.62
C SER A 20 9.93 -3.68 14.76
N LEU A 21 8.63 -3.88 14.47
CA LEU A 21 7.54 -3.72 15.44
C LEU A 21 6.94 -5.04 15.92
N VAL A 22 7.06 -6.14 15.15
CA VAL A 22 6.47 -7.42 15.57
C VAL A 22 7.12 -7.91 16.85
N SER A 23 6.34 -8.57 17.70
CA SER A 23 6.65 -8.96 19.08
C SER A 23 6.57 -7.84 20.13
N LEU A 24 6.60 -6.57 19.72
CA LEU A 24 6.44 -5.46 20.66
C LEU A 24 4.98 -5.32 21.10
N ARG A 25 4.77 -4.78 22.30
CA ARG A 25 3.45 -4.46 22.83
C ARG A 25 3.15 -2.99 22.65
N LEU A 26 1.90 -2.66 22.34
CA LEU A 26 1.46 -1.27 22.26
C LEU A 26 1.39 -0.68 23.66
N ALA A 27 2.32 0.22 23.99
CA ALA A 27 2.40 0.85 25.30
C ALA A 27 1.36 1.97 25.45
N ASN A 28 1.29 2.86 24.44
CA ASN A 28 0.33 3.95 24.43
C ASN A 28 0.15 4.53 23.01
N ILE A 29 -0.91 5.31 22.80
CA ILE A 29 -1.23 5.98 21.53
C ILE A 29 -1.47 7.46 21.84
N TYR A 30 -0.89 8.41 21.14
CA TYR A 30 -1.10 9.85 21.38
C TYR A 30 -1.61 10.56 20.14
N ASP A 31 -2.42 11.59 20.35
CA ASP A 31 -2.74 12.57 19.32
C ASP A 31 -1.63 13.62 19.27
N LEU A 32 -1.08 13.85 18.07
CA LEU A 32 -0.21 14.99 17.80
C LEU A 32 -0.97 16.09 17.06
N SER A 33 -1.83 15.70 16.13
CA SER A 33 -2.71 16.58 15.36
C SER A 33 -3.98 15.83 14.98
N SER A 34 -4.95 16.49 14.33
CA SER A 34 -6.23 15.89 13.94
C SER A 34 -6.09 14.68 13.01
N LYS A 35 -5.00 14.59 12.23
CA LYS A 35 -4.71 13.48 11.30
C LYS A 35 -3.47 12.67 11.66
N ILE A 36 -2.69 13.14 12.64
CA ILE A 36 -1.39 12.57 12.98
C ILE A 36 -1.45 11.93 14.36
N LEU A 37 -1.20 10.62 14.39
CA LEU A 37 -1.18 9.81 15.60
C LEU A 37 0.23 9.26 15.86
N LEU A 38 0.56 9.10 17.13
CA LEU A 38 1.82 8.52 17.58
C LEU A 38 1.56 7.25 18.38
N PHE A 39 1.97 6.11 17.83
CA PHE A 39 1.87 4.80 18.47
C PHE A 39 3.21 4.48 19.12
N LYS A 40 3.22 4.29 20.44
CA LYS A 40 4.42 3.87 21.18
C LYS A 40 4.36 2.37 21.43
N PHE A 41 5.35 1.66 20.93
CA PHE A 41 5.57 0.25 21.15
C PHE A 41 6.72 0.06 22.14
N SER A 42 6.56 -0.89 23.06
CA SER A 42 7.58 -1.21 24.06
C SER A 42 7.63 -2.70 24.34
N LYS A 43 8.85 -3.18 24.47
CA LYS A 43 9.29 -4.38 25.18
C LYS A 43 10.34 -3.92 26.20
N PRO A 44 10.67 -4.67 27.28
CA PRO A 44 11.65 -4.23 28.28
C PRO A 44 12.93 -3.62 27.68
N ASP A 45 13.46 -4.20 26.60
CA ASP A 45 14.73 -3.78 26.00
C ASP A 45 14.60 -2.92 24.74
N ASN A 46 13.40 -2.81 24.17
CA ASN A 46 13.20 -2.15 22.86
C ASN A 46 11.96 -1.25 22.86
N LYS A 47 12.18 0.03 22.60
CA LYS A 47 11.14 1.05 22.49
C LYS A 47 11.17 1.63 21.09
N LYS A 48 10.01 1.63 20.43
CA LYS A 48 9.84 2.19 19.08
C LYS A 48 8.62 3.09 19.05
N GLN A 49 8.70 4.18 18.29
CA GLN A 49 7.57 5.08 18.10
C GLN A 49 7.23 5.14 16.62
N LEU A 50 5.97 4.84 16.29
CA LEU A 50 5.43 4.87 14.95
C LEU A 50 4.54 6.10 14.80
N LEU A 51 4.91 6.99 13.88
CA LEU A 51 4.10 8.14 13.51
C LEU A 51 3.25 7.79 12.30
N ILE A 52 1.95 8.04 12.41
CA ILE A 52 0.96 7.73 11.38
C ILE A 52 0.29 9.01 10.96
N ASP A 53 0.40 9.34 9.68
CA ASP A 53 -0.29 10.46 9.04
C ASP A 53 -1.40 9.88 8.15
N THR A 54 -2.63 10.03 8.62
CA THR A 54 -3.82 9.39 8.02
C THR A 54 -3.98 9.84 6.57
N GLY A 55 -3.92 8.89 5.63
CA GLY A 55 -4.05 9.16 4.19
C GLY A 55 -2.73 9.41 3.44
N PHE A 56 -1.62 9.64 4.15
CA PHE A 56 -0.37 10.09 3.52
C PHE A 56 0.79 9.12 3.69
N ARG A 57 1.19 8.84 4.94
CA ARG A 57 2.41 8.07 5.25
C ARG A 57 2.41 7.52 6.68
N CYS A 58 3.28 6.56 6.95
CA CYS A 58 3.67 6.17 8.31
C CYS A 58 5.18 5.88 8.35
N HIS A 59 5.82 6.12 9.49
CA HIS A 59 7.26 5.87 9.67
C HIS A 59 7.64 5.81 11.15
N LEU A 60 8.77 5.15 11.44
CA LEU A 60 9.37 5.18 12.76
C LEU A 60 10.05 6.53 13.02
N THR A 61 10.01 6.97 14.27
CA THR A 61 10.62 8.23 14.71
C THR A 61 11.25 8.07 16.09
N ASP A 62 12.45 8.63 16.25
CA ASP A 62 13.11 8.78 17.54
C ASP A 62 12.90 10.17 18.16
N PHE A 63 12.35 11.11 17.39
CA PHE A 63 12.09 12.47 17.85
C PHE A 63 10.99 12.51 18.93
N ALA A 64 11.31 13.15 20.05
CA ALA A 64 10.32 13.55 21.03
C ALA A 64 9.43 14.65 20.44
N ARG A 65 8.11 14.49 20.58
CA ARG A 65 7.09 15.45 20.14
C ARG A 65 6.23 15.83 21.32
N THR A 66 5.77 17.08 21.35
CA THR A 66 4.75 17.53 22.30
C THR A 66 3.43 16.81 21.99
N THR A 67 2.90 16.10 22.98
CA THR A 67 1.66 15.33 22.86
C THR A 67 0.52 16.11 23.49
N ALA A 68 -0.68 16.03 22.91
CA ALA A 68 -1.86 16.62 23.53
C ALA A 68 -2.12 16.02 24.92
N THR A 69 -2.51 16.88 25.88
CA THR A 69 -2.81 16.47 27.25
C THR A 69 -4.05 15.58 27.32
N ALA A 70 -5.06 15.87 26.49
CA ALA A 70 -6.30 15.08 26.40
C ALA A 70 -6.35 14.29 25.08
N PRO A 71 -6.65 12.98 25.11
CA PRO A 71 -6.82 12.17 23.91
C PRO A 71 -8.15 12.47 23.21
N SER A 72 -8.17 12.35 21.89
CA SER A 72 -9.41 12.35 21.09
C SER A 72 -10.30 11.16 21.44
N VAL A 73 -11.59 11.27 21.16
CA VAL A 73 -12.57 10.17 21.37
C VAL A 73 -12.14 8.90 20.63
N PHE A 74 -11.58 9.06 19.43
CA PHE A 74 -11.05 7.95 18.63
C PHE A 74 -9.85 7.29 19.32
N VAL A 75 -8.84 8.07 19.75
CA VAL A 75 -7.66 7.52 20.45
C VAL A 75 -8.03 6.91 21.79
N ALA A 76 -8.99 7.48 22.52
CA ALA A 76 -9.50 6.89 23.76
C ALA A 76 -10.07 5.47 23.52
N ARG A 77 -10.84 5.28 22.43
CA ARG A 77 -11.34 3.95 22.04
C ARG A 77 -10.22 3.00 21.63
N LEU A 78 -9.25 3.47 20.83
CA LEU A 78 -8.08 2.66 20.47
C LEU A 78 -7.29 2.21 21.72
N ARG A 79 -7.05 3.13 22.66
CA ARG A 79 -6.36 2.82 23.92
C ARG A 79 -7.13 1.80 24.75
N LYS A 80 -8.47 1.87 24.78
CA LYS A 80 -9.31 0.89 25.51
C LYS A 80 -9.13 -0.54 24.97
N VAL A 81 -8.94 -0.70 23.66
CA VAL A 81 -8.89 -2.02 23.01
C VAL A 81 -7.46 -2.53 22.82
N LEU A 82 -6.56 -1.69 22.33
CA LEU A 82 -5.22 -2.08 21.84
C LEU A 82 -4.11 -1.90 22.88
N LYS A 83 -4.29 -1.11 23.93
CA LYS A 83 -3.24 -0.90 24.94
C LYS A 83 -2.84 -2.24 25.55
N THR A 84 -1.54 -2.45 25.72
CA THR A 84 -0.88 -3.69 26.20
C THR A 84 -0.94 -4.89 25.25
N ARG A 85 -1.66 -4.80 24.13
CA ARG A 85 -1.74 -5.89 23.13
C ARG A 85 -0.43 -6.01 22.37
N ARG A 86 -0.05 -7.26 22.04
CA ARG A 86 1.14 -7.59 21.25
C ARG A 86 0.82 -7.40 19.77
N LEU A 87 1.70 -6.73 19.04
CA LEU A 87 1.64 -6.70 17.57
C LEU A 87 2.26 -7.99 17.02
N THR A 88 1.50 -8.71 16.22
CA THR A 88 1.86 -10.06 15.75
C THR A 88 2.15 -10.09 14.27
N LYS A 89 1.52 -9.20 13.49
CA LYS A 89 1.78 -9.08 12.05
C LYS A 89 1.51 -7.68 11.55
N VAL A 90 2.28 -7.27 10.56
CA VAL A 90 2.10 -6.08 9.73
C VAL A 90 2.19 -6.52 8.27
N SER A 91 1.14 -6.27 7.49
CA SER A 91 1.11 -6.66 6.08
C SER A 91 0.29 -5.71 5.22
N GLN A 92 0.68 -5.57 3.95
CA GLN A 92 -0.13 -4.90 2.95
C GLN A 92 -1.32 -5.78 2.55
N ILE A 93 -2.48 -5.16 2.37
CA ILE A 93 -3.69 -5.81 1.86
C ILE A 93 -3.68 -5.77 0.33
N GLY A 94 -3.57 -6.94 -0.30
CA GLY A 94 -3.51 -7.08 -1.76
C GLY A 94 -2.39 -6.24 -2.39
N THR A 95 -2.73 -5.48 -3.43
CA THR A 95 -1.86 -4.45 -4.01
C THR A 95 -2.35 -3.04 -3.72
N ASP A 96 -3.29 -2.88 -2.78
CA ASP A 96 -3.88 -1.60 -2.46
C ASP A 96 -3.02 -0.83 -1.44
N ARG A 97 -3.26 0.47 -1.29
CA ARG A 97 -2.56 1.31 -0.31
C ARG A 97 -3.18 1.21 1.08
N VAL A 98 -3.37 -0.03 1.54
CA VAL A 98 -3.94 -0.34 2.84
C VAL A 98 -2.96 -1.22 3.60
N LEU A 99 -2.60 -0.78 4.80
CA LEU A 99 -1.70 -1.52 5.69
C LEU A 99 -2.49 -2.07 6.86
N GLU A 100 -2.28 -3.35 7.16
CA GLU A 100 -2.93 -4.06 8.24
C GLU A 100 -1.94 -4.32 9.37
N PHE A 101 -2.36 -4.00 10.59
CA PHE A 101 -1.69 -4.36 11.83
C PHE A 101 -2.55 -5.36 12.58
N GLN A 102 -2.06 -6.57 12.80
CA GLN A 102 -2.73 -7.59 13.58
C GLN A 102 -2.18 -7.61 15.00
N PHE A 103 -3.07 -7.54 15.97
CA PHE A 103 -2.75 -7.62 17.38
C PHE A 103 -3.32 -8.91 17.98
N SER A 104 -2.61 -9.45 18.98
CA SER A 104 -3.01 -10.64 19.73
C SER A 104 -3.41 -11.81 18.81
N ASP A 105 -2.56 -12.09 17.81
CA ASP A 105 -2.71 -13.21 16.88
C ASP A 105 -3.99 -13.13 16.04
N GLY A 106 -4.38 -11.89 15.68
CA GLY A 106 -5.50 -11.62 14.77
C GLY A 106 -6.82 -11.28 15.45
N GLN A 107 -6.87 -11.29 16.80
CA GLN A 107 -8.08 -10.91 17.54
C GLN A 107 -8.52 -9.45 17.28
N TYR A 108 -7.56 -8.58 16.99
CA TYR A 108 -7.83 -7.20 16.61
C TYR A 108 -6.99 -6.82 15.40
N ARG A 109 -7.61 -6.14 14.44
CA ARG A 109 -6.97 -5.74 13.19
C ARG A 109 -7.16 -4.24 12.99
N LEU A 110 -6.07 -3.50 12.85
CA LEU A 110 -6.06 -2.07 12.58
C LEU A 110 -5.63 -1.85 11.13
N PHE A 111 -6.51 -1.21 10.36
CA PHE A 111 -6.29 -0.86 8.96
C PHE A 111 -5.92 0.62 8.84
N LEU A 112 -4.84 0.89 8.12
CA LEU A 112 -4.38 2.23 7.75
C LEU A 112 -4.59 2.41 6.25
N GLU A 113 -5.49 3.32 5.88
CA GLU A 113 -5.79 3.59 4.48
C GLU A 113 -5.08 4.85 3.99
N PHE A 114 -4.17 4.70 3.02
CA PHE A 114 -3.39 5.81 2.44
C PHE A 114 -4.01 6.37 1.14
N PHE A 115 -5.30 6.74 1.20
CA PHE A 115 -6.03 7.42 0.12
C PHE A 115 -6.19 8.93 0.37
N ALA A 116 -6.89 9.65 -0.53
CA ALA A 116 -6.96 11.11 -0.48
C ALA A 116 -7.69 11.60 0.76
N SER A 117 -8.79 10.93 1.07
CA SER A 117 -9.54 11.13 2.31
C SER A 117 -8.88 10.44 3.49
N GLY A 118 -8.24 9.29 3.27
CA GLY A 118 -7.62 8.46 4.30
C GLY A 118 -8.63 7.91 5.33
N ASN A 119 -8.25 6.84 6.01
CA ASN A 119 -8.98 6.38 7.18
C ASN A 119 -8.10 5.52 8.10
N LEU A 120 -8.51 5.43 9.35
CA LEU A 120 -7.98 4.51 10.35
C LEU A 120 -9.14 3.72 10.93
N ILE A 121 -9.10 2.40 10.78
CA ILE A 121 -10.22 1.53 11.10
C ILE A 121 -9.72 0.39 11.99
N LEU A 122 -10.24 0.31 13.20
CA LEU A 122 -10.01 -0.79 14.11
C LEU A 122 -11.19 -1.76 14.04
N THR A 123 -10.87 -3.03 13.86
CA THR A 123 -11.84 -4.13 13.81
C THR A 123 -11.48 -5.25 14.78
N ASP A 124 -12.44 -6.12 15.08
CA ASP A 124 -12.20 -7.42 15.74
C ASP A 124 -11.73 -8.49 14.74
N ALA A 125 -11.69 -9.75 15.19
CA ALA A 125 -11.31 -10.90 14.37
C ALA A 125 -12.25 -11.09 13.16
N ASP A 126 -13.54 -10.82 13.37
CA ASP A 126 -14.59 -11.00 12.38
C ASP A 126 -14.75 -9.78 11.47
N LEU A 127 -13.82 -8.81 11.50
CA LEU A 127 -13.85 -7.57 10.73
C LEU A 127 -15.00 -6.61 11.08
N LYS A 128 -15.61 -6.73 12.26
CA LYS A 128 -16.57 -5.74 12.75
C LYS A 128 -15.87 -4.49 13.24
N ILE A 129 -16.31 -3.32 12.79
CA ILE A 129 -15.68 -2.03 13.10
C ILE A 129 -15.94 -1.65 14.57
N LEU A 130 -14.87 -1.60 15.37
CA LEU A 130 -14.88 -1.19 16.77
C LEU A 130 -14.63 0.32 16.93
N ALA A 131 -13.73 0.86 16.10
CA ALA A 131 -13.43 2.29 16.08
C ALA A 131 -13.05 2.74 14.67
N ILE A 132 -13.41 3.97 14.33
CA ILE A 132 -13.11 4.58 13.03
C ILE A 132 -12.73 6.04 13.22
N ALA A 133 -11.71 6.51 12.50
CA ALA A 133 -11.26 7.90 12.57
C ALA A 133 -12.22 8.85 11.83
N ARG A 134 -12.74 8.43 10.68
CA ARG A 134 -13.70 9.20 9.87
C ARG A 134 -14.85 8.30 9.40
N ASN A 135 -16.07 8.67 9.74
CA ASN A 135 -17.27 8.01 9.23
C ASN A 135 -17.42 8.26 7.72
N VAL A 136 -17.83 7.22 7.00
CA VAL A 136 -18.13 7.29 5.56
C VAL A 136 -19.60 6.93 5.40
N SER A 137 -20.40 7.86 4.85
CA SER A 137 -21.79 7.63 4.46
C SER A 137 -21.86 6.91 3.11
N GLU A 138 -23.02 6.34 2.76
CA GLU A 138 -23.28 5.70 1.45
C GLU A 138 -23.17 6.64 0.23
N ALA A 139 -23.07 7.95 0.46
CA ALA A 139 -22.81 8.90 -0.61
C ALA A 139 -21.41 8.67 -1.22
N ASP A 140 -21.29 8.85 -2.54
CA ASP A 140 -20.06 8.70 -3.35
C ASP A 140 -19.67 7.27 -3.78
N GLY A 141 -20.61 6.31 -3.77
CA GLY A 141 -20.35 4.95 -4.28
C GLY A 141 -19.33 4.16 -3.44
N GLN A 142 -19.09 4.62 -2.21
CA GLN A 142 -18.29 3.93 -1.20
C GLN A 142 -19.22 3.22 -0.22
N GLU A 143 -18.82 2.03 0.23
CA GLU A 143 -19.58 1.32 1.25
C GLU A 143 -19.57 2.10 2.57
N PRO A 144 -20.68 2.11 3.31
CA PRO A 144 -20.78 2.84 4.55
C PRO A 144 -19.81 2.28 5.59
N GLN A 145 -19.00 3.15 6.18
CA GLN A 145 -18.08 2.78 7.26
C GLN A 145 -18.47 3.55 8.52
N ARG A 146 -19.00 2.83 9.51
CA ARG A 146 -19.31 3.34 10.85
C ARG A 146 -19.09 2.25 11.89
N ILE A 147 -18.93 2.65 13.14
CA ILE A 147 -18.82 1.72 14.27
C ILE A 147 -20.02 0.76 14.26
N GLY A 148 -19.73 -0.53 14.41
CA GLY A 148 -20.72 -1.62 14.45
C GLY A 148 -21.01 -2.28 13.10
N LEU A 149 -20.63 -1.68 11.97
CA LEU A 149 -20.73 -2.32 10.66
C LEU A 149 -19.56 -3.27 10.38
N GLN A 150 -19.75 -4.13 9.40
CA GLN A 150 -18.73 -5.01 8.86
C GLN A 150 -17.78 -4.26 7.94
N TYR A 151 -16.47 -4.43 8.12
CA TYR A 151 -15.47 -3.87 7.22
C TYR A 151 -15.23 -4.82 6.05
N SER A 152 -15.54 -4.36 4.83
CA SER A 152 -15.33 -5.14 3.61
C SER A 152 -13.89 -4.98 3.08
N LEU A 153 -13.26 -6.11 2.80
CA LEU A 153 -11.96 -6.20 2.12
C LEU A 153 -12.09 -6.68 0.67
N GLU A 154 -13.27 -7.13 0.25
CA GLU A 154 -13.49 -7.76 -1.06
C GLU A 154 -13.28 -6.79 -2.22
N ASN A 155 -13.63 -5.52 -2.00
CA ASN A 155 -13.47 -4.45 -2.99
C ASN A 155 -12.01 -3.98 -3.14
N ARG A 156 -11.06 -4.53 -2.36
CA ARG A 156 -9.65 -4.12 -2.40
C ARG A 156 -8.92 -4.77 -3.56
N GLN A 157 -8.05 -3.99 -4.20
CA GLN A 157 -7.31 -4.43 -5.38
C GLN A 157 -6.46 -5.66 -5.08
N ASN A 158 -6.70 -6.76 -5.81
CA ASN A 158 -5.95 -8.00 -5.71
C ASN A 158 -5.90 -8.59 -4.28
N TYR A 159 -6.98 -8.43 -3.50
CA TYR A 159 -7.06 -8.94 -2.12
C TYR A 159 -6.92 -10.47 -2.00
N PRO A 160 -7.63 -11.31 -2.78
CA PRO A 160 -7.53 -12.76 -2.61
C PRO A 160 -6.20 -13.32 -3.12
N SER A 161 -5.67 -12.77 -4.21
CA SER A 161 -4.33 -13.09 -4.70
C SER A 161 -3.82 -12.02 -5.66
N ILE A 162 -2.50 -11.85 -5.68
CA ILE A 162 -1.83 -11.01 -6.67
C ILE A 162 -1.64 -11.87 -7.93
N PRO A 163 -2.18 -11.46 -9.09
CA PRO A 163 -2.03 -12.26 -10.30
C PRO A 163 -0.54 -12.43 -10.66
N PRO A 164 -0.10 -13.61 -11.09
CA PRO A 164 1.30 -13.83 -11.44
C PRO A 164 1.72 -12.95 -12.63
N LEU A 165 2.99 -12.57 -12.65
CA LEU A 165 3.56 -11.79 -13.74
C LEU A 165 3.90 -12.71 -14.94
N THR A 166 2.92 -12.98 -15.80
CA THR A 166 3.13 -13.78 -17.02
C THR A 166 3.46 -12.92 -18.23
N LYS A 167 4.18 -13.50 -19.22
CA LYS A 167 4.51 -12.80 -20.48
C LYS A 167 3.25 -12.35 -21.22
N GLU A 168 2.19 -13.15 -21.17
CA GLU A 168 0.90 -12.85 -21.79
C GLU A 168 0.23 -11.65 -21.14
N ARG A 169 0.23 -11.59 -19.80
CA ARG A 169 -0.32 -10.45 -19.06
C ARG A 169 0.40 -9.15 -19.42
N VAL A 170 1.73 -9.18 -19.55
CA VAL A 170 2.51 -8.01 -19.99
C VAL A 170 2.15 -7.63 -21.43
N LYS A 171 2.06 -8.59 -22.36
CA LYS A 171 1.65 -8.32 -23.75
C LYS A 171 0.24 -7.71 -23.81
N ASN A 172 -0.71 -8.26 -23.08
CA ASN A 172 -2.09 -7.78 -23.03
C ASN A 172 -2.16 -6.36 -22.46
N ALA A 173 -1.45 -6.09 -21.37
CA ALA A 173 -1.36 -4.76 -20.78
C ALA A 173 -0.80 -3.72 -21.76
N LEU A 174 0.25 -4.08 -22.51
CA LEU A 174 0.82 -3.21 -23.55
C LEU A 174 -0.14 -3.03 -24.72
N ALA A 175 -0.84 -4.08 -25.16
CA ALA A 175 -1.83 -3.98 -26.23
C ALA A 175 -2.99 -3.06 -25.85
N THR A 176 -3.53 -3.19 -24.64
CA THR A 176 -4.57 -2.30 -24.11
C THR A 176 -4.07 -0.86 -23.96
N ALA A 177 -2.80 -0.67 -23.60
CA ALA A 177 -2.20 0.66 -23.53
C ALA A 177 -2.09 1.31 -24.90
N VAL A 178 -1.66 0.56 -25.92
CA VAL A 178 -1.55 1.04 -27.30
C VAL A 178 -2.92 1.39 -27.86
N SER A 179 -3.96 0.57 -27.61
CA SER A 179 -5.32 0.87 -28.08
C SER A 179 -5.90 2.11 -27.38
N LYS A 180 -5.69 2.27 -26.06
CA LYS A 180 -6.07 3.50 -25.34
C LYS A 180 -5.33 4.74 -25.84
N ALA A 181 -4.03 4.61 -26.13
CA ALA A 181 -3.23 5.71 -26.68
C ALA A 181 -3.68 6.11 -28.10
N ALA A 182 -4.02 5.13 -28.94
CA ALA A 182 -4.55 5.36 -30.29
C ALA A 182 -5.93 6.05 -30.26
N ALA A 183 -6.78 5.71 -29.29
CA ALA A 183 -8.09 6.34 -29.10
C ALA A 183 -8.00 7.79 -28.59
N GLN A 184 -6.99 8.12 -27.78
CA GLN A 184 -6.83 9.46 -27.21
C GLN A 184 -6.03 10.43 -28.09
N ASN A 185 -5.10 9.96 -28.92
CA ASN A 185 -4.30 10.81 -29.81
C ASN A 185 -3.83 10.05 -31.07
N PRO A 186 -4.53 10.15 -32.21
CA PRO A 186 -4.14 9.47 -33.45
C PRO A 186 -2.79 9.94 -34.04
N SER A 187 -2.24 11.08 -33.61
CA SER A 187 -0.96 11.64 -34.06
C SER A 187 0.26 11.30 -33.18
N ALA A 188 0.07 10.59 -32.04
CA ALA A 188 1.14 10.30 -31.08
C ALA A 188 2.15 9.23 -31.57
N LEU A 189 1.77 8.42 -32.56
CA LEU A 189 2.60 7.33 -33.12
C LEU A 189 3.82 7.83 -33.92
N LYS A 190 3.92 9.14 -34.22
CA LYS A 190 5.03 9.73 -34.99
C LYS A 190 6.21 10.28 -34.14
N LYS A 191 6.19 10.16 -32.81
CA LYS A 191 7.24 10.71 -31.93
C LYS A 191 8.38 9.69 -31.70
N GLY A 192 9.63 10.17 -31.69
CA GLY A 192 10.85 9.35 -31.73
C GLY A 192 11.02 8.31 -30.60
N LYS A 193 11.91 7.33 -30.83
CA LYS A 193 12.12 6.10 -30.02
C LYS A 193 12.21 6.32 -28.50
N ALA A 194 12.85 7.40 -28.04
CA ALA A 194 12.97 7.70 -26.60
C ALA A 194 11.63 8.06 -25.93
N LYS A 195 10.73 8.72 -26.67
CA LYS A 195 9.41 9.16 -26.17
C LYS A 195 8.41 8.00 -26.12
N VAL A 196 8.48 7.09 -27.10
CA VAL A 196 7.70 5.84 -27.11
C VAL A 196 8.08 4.95 -25.93
N GLY A 197 9.38 4.80 -25.62
CA GLY A 197 9.82 4.05 -24.46
C GLY A 197 9.28 4.59 -23.14
N ALA A 198 9.17 5.92 -23.00
CA ALA A 198 8.62 6.56 -21.79
C ALA A 198 7.11 6.34 -21.65
N GLU A 199 6.36 6.42 -22.75
CA GLU A 199 4.93 6.13 -22.81
C GLU A 199 4.62 4.68 -22.41
N LEU A 200 5.36 3.71 -22.98
CA LEU A 200 5.21 2.29 -22.65
C LEU A 200 5.53 1.99 -21.17
N ARG A 201 6.54 2.66 -20.60
CA ARG A 201 6.84 2.52 -19.17
C ARG A 201 5.73 3.08 -18.29
N LYS A 202 5.19 4.25 -18.66
CA LYS A 202 4.09 4.89 -17.93
C LYS A 202 2.82 4.03 -17.97
N SER A 203 2.50 3.45 -19.13
CA SER A 203 1.34 2.58 -19.27
C SER A 203 1.50 1.25 -18.54
N LEU A 204 2.69 0.64 -18.61
CA LEU A 204 2.98 -0.59 -17.88
C LEU A 204 2.94 -0.37 -16.36
N ALA A 205 3.50 0.73 -15.86
CA ALA A 205 3.44 1.09 -14.44
C ALA A 205 2.02 1.36 -13.94
N GLY A 206 1.11 1.80 -14.82
CA GLY A 206 -0.31 1.95 -14.50
C GLY A 206 -1.09 0.64 -14.52
N ALA A 207 -0.68 -0.32 -15.36
CA ALA A 207 -1.36 -1.61 -15.52
C ALA A 207 -0.87 -2.70 -14.55
N ILE A 208 0.40 -2.61 -14.13
CA ILE A 208 1.06 -3.56 -13.23
C ILE A 208 1.61 -2.76 -12.05
N THR A 209 0.77 -2.60 -11.02
CA THR A 209 1.06 -1.74 -9.86
C THR A 209 1.97 -2.42 -8.84
N GLU A 210 2.12 -3.74 -8.91
CA GLU A 210 2.95 -4.56 -8.03
C GLU A 210 4.45 -4.57 -8.38
N VAL A 211 4.84 -4.01 -9.53
CA VAL A 211 6.23 -3.98 -10.01
C VAL A 211 6.80 -2.55 -9.96
N PRO A 212 8.03 -2.36 -9.44
CA PRO A 212 8.71 -1.08 -9.51
C PRO A 212 8.78 -0.48 -10.92
N PRO A 213 8.50 0.83 -11.09
CA PRO A 213 8.59 1.49 -12.39
C PRO A 213 9.99 1.36 -13.01
N CYS A 214 11.05 1.25 -12.21
CA CYS A 214 12.40 1.04 -12.72
C CYS A 214 12.58 -0.33 -13.40
N TRP A 215 11.87 -1.37 -12.95
CA TRP A 215 11.93 -2.72 -13.53
C TRP A 215 11.18 -2.84 -14.86
N SER A 216 10.25 -1.92 -15.13
CA SER A 216 9.67 -1.76 -16.49
C SER A 216 10.75 -1.52 -17.54
N THR A 217 11.90 -0.94 -17.16
CA THR A 217 13.04 -0.72 -18.06
C THR A 217 13.66 -2.04 -18.52
N THR A 218 13.77 -3.03 -17.64
CA THR A 218 14.30 -4.36 -17.98
C THR A 218 13.31 -5.17 -18.80
N LEU A 219 12.00 -5.04 -18.53
CA LEU A 219 10.94 -5.65 -19.32
C LEU A 219 10.79 -5.02 -20.72
N CYS A 220 11.01 -3.70 -20.84
CA CYS A 220 10.86 -2.98 -22.11
C CYS A 220 12.16 -2.88 -22.93
N LYS A 221 13.34 -3.10 -22.35
CA LYS A 221 14.63 -3.15 -23.08
C LYS A 221 14.65 -4.18 -24.22
N PRO A 222 14.15 -5.42 -24.07
CA PRO A 222 14.05 -6.35 -25.19
C PRO A 222 12.93 -5.98 -26.18
N ILE A 223 11.96 -5.14 -25.80
CA ILE A 223 10.83 -4.73 -26.65
C ILE A 223 11.24 -3.63 -27.65
N ALA A 224 12.20 -2.77 -27.28
CA ALA A 224 12.71 -1.70 -28.14
C ALA A 224 13.54 -2.19 -29.35
N LEU A 225 13.79 -3.50 -29.47
CA LEU A 225 14.51 -4.15 -30.58
C LEU A 225 13.61 -5.00 -31.49
N ILE A 226 12.29 -5.02 -31.26
CA ILE A 226 11.37 -5.91 -31.98
C ILE A 226 10.91 -5.24 -33.29
N SER A 227 11.57 -5.62 -34.39
CA SER A 227 11.06 -5.45 -35.76
C SER A 227 9.87 -6.41 -36.00
N PRO A 228 8.82 -6.01 -36.75
CA PRO A 228 7.61 -6.83 -36.97
C PRO A 228 7.85 -8.20 -37.63
N SER A 229 9.03 -8.46 -38.22
CA SER A 229 9.26 -9.60 -39.11
C SER A 229 10.06 -10.76 -38.53
N ARG A 230 10.53 -10.73 -37.28
CA ARG A 230 11.27 -11.87 -36.69
C ARG A 230 11.07 -12.00 -35.18
N TRP A 231 10.20 -12.92 -34.79
CA TRP A 231 10.09 -13.40 -33.42
C TRP A 231 11.19 -14.43 -33.14
N ARG A 232 12.39 -13.99 -32.71
CA ARG A 232 13.35 -14.87 -32.03
C ARG A 232 13.79 -14.23 -30.72
N ILE A 233 13.44 -14.89 -29.61
CA ILE A 233 13.93 -14.56 -28.27
C ILE A 233 15.38 -15.07 -28.22
N SER A 234 16.36 -14.17 -28.12
CA SER A 234 17.75 -14.57 -27.90
C SER A 234 17.94 -15.09 -26.47
N SER A 235 18.81 -16.08 -26.34
CA SER A 235 19.08 -16.95 -25.19
C SER A 235 19.72 -16.28 -23.96
N LEU A 236 19.68 -14.95 -23.84
CA LEU A 236 20.39 -14.21 -22.79
C LEU A 236 19.75 -14.25 -21.40
N VAL A 237 18.55 -14.84 -21.25
CA VAL A 237 17.84 -14.91 -19.95
C VAL A 237 18.40 -16.01 -19.02
N ARG A 238 19.28 -16.90 -19.49
CA ARG A 238 19.77 -18.03 -18.66
C ARG A 238 20.90 -17.68 -17.66
N ARG A 239 21.49 -16.49 -17.67
CA ARG A 239 22.72 -16.22 -16.86
C ARG A 239 22.57 -15.36 -15.61
N SER A 240 21.39 -14.88 -15.24
CA SER A 240 21.23 -14.01 -14.06
C SER A 240 20.42 -14.63 -12.91
N TRP A 241 20.13 -15.93 -12.96
CA TRP A 241 19.30 -16.62 -11.96
C TRP A 241 20.04 -17.71 -11.17
N MET A 242 21.37 -17.80 -11.33
CA MET A 242 22.23 -18.67 -10.50
C MET A 242 23.53 -17.92 -10.22
N SER A 243 23.49 -17.02 -9.23
CA SER A 243 24.61 -16.55 -8.39
C SER A 243 24.03 -15.72 -7.25
#